data_AF-A0A919PN12-F1
#
_entry.id   AF-A0A919PN12-F1
#
_cell.length_a   1.000
_cell.length_b   1.000
_cell.length_c   1.000
_cell.angle_alpha   90.00
_cell.angle_beta   90.00
_cell.angle_gamma   90.00
#
_symmetry.space_group_name_H-M   'P 1'
#
loop_
_entity.id
_entity.type
_entity.pdbx_description
1 polymer ?
#
loop_
_entity_poly.entity_id
_entity_poly.type
_entity_poly.pdbx_seq_one_letter_code
_entity_poly.pdbx_strand_id
1 'polypeptide(L)'
;MFPAAGRGKCESEGSAMGLDNVAVQWPRTGRFYDPVAPAEFVDFAGLAEKLPLHAGPAAALADHVAKTGTVRVTGYTELVDLLFGLNGVLFATDAAAEDEDPVISPDDCAWIAGGLERFVNGHQEFGDEITFETVSTVLRRALEGSRLAEQQLRWLQSRLDALSDDTGNAPQWSYTIAELDVLAKFYRRCANRGFAVYADF
;
A
#
# COMPACT_ATOMS: atom_id res chain seq x y z
N MET A 1 33.99 32.74 43.77
CA MET A 1 34.81 31.54 44.11
C MET A 1 34.10 30.82 45.24
N PHE A 2 34.23 29.48 45.33
CA PHE A 2 33.32 28.56 46.04
C PHE A 2 31.91 28.46 45.43
N PRO A 3 31.21 27.31 45.60
CA PRO A 3 31.74 25.93 45.61
C PRO A 3 30.98 25.01 44.61
N ALA A 4 31.36 23.73 44.53
CA ALA A 4 30.75 22.75 43.64
C ALA A 4 29.90 21.70 44.38
N ALA A 5 28.71 21.41 43.85
CA ALA A 5 27.87 20.23 44.10
C ALA A 5 26.86 20.13 42.93
N GLY A 6 26.38 18.97 42.49
CA GLY A 6 26.71 17.59 42.83
C GLY A 6 26.21 16.64 41.71
N ARG A 7 26.49 15.33 41.79
CA ARG A 7 26.06 14.39 40.73
C ARG A 7 24.54 14.13 40.79
N GLY A 8 23.80 14.60 39.81
CA GLY A 8 22.51 14.03 39.43
C GLY A 8 22.69 13.00 38.31
N LYS A 9 22.09 11.81 38.43
CA LYS A 9 21.93 10.90 37.29
C LYS A 9 20.85 11.47 36.36
N CYS A 10 21.14 11.65 35.07
CA CYS A 10 20.10 11.58 34.05
C CYS A 10 19.95 10.10 33.64
N GLU A 11 19.13 9.37 34.38
CA GLU A 11 18.46 8.20 33.82
C GLU A 11 17.29 8.72 32.99
N SER A 12 17.54 8.94 31.70
CA SER A 12 16.53 9.39 30.72
C SER A 12 16.47 8.39 29.58
N GLU A 13 15.63 7.37 29.80
CA GLU A 13 14.82 6.63 28.82
C GLU A 13 15.52 5.97 27.60
N GLY A 14 15.04 4.78 27.25
CA GLY A 14 15.64 3.99 26.18
C GLY A 14 15.54 4.71 24.84
N SER A 15 16.69 4.90 24.17
CA SER A 15 16.71 5.31 22.78
C SER A 15 15.95 4.27 21.95
N ALA A 16 14.73 4.62 21.56
CA ALA A 16 13.94 3.88 20.61
C ALA A 16 14.60 4.02 19.24
N MET A 17 15.62 3.18 18.99
CA MET A 17 16.25 2.97 17.69
C MET A 17 15.20 2.35 16.76
N GLY A 18 14.30 3.21 16.28
CA GLY A 18 13.27 2.86 15.32
C GLY A 18 13.87 2.36 14.02
N LEU A 19 13.02 1.77 13.18
CA LEU A 19 13.43 1.43 11.83
C LEU A 19 13.69 2.73 11.05
N ASP A 20 14.96 3.02 10.73
CA ASP A 20 15.39 4.12 9.84
C ASP A 20 14.89 3.95 8.38
N ASN A 21 13.80 3.22 8.17
CA ASN A 21 13.08 3.12 6.91
C ASN A 21 12.18 4.34 6.75
N VAL A 22 12.81 5.50 6.50
CA VAL A 22 12.21 6.62 5.76
C VAL A 22 10.79 6.98 6.25
N ALA A 23 10.68 7.41 7.51
CA ALA A 23 9.49 8.12 8.02
C ALA A 23 9.42 9.54 7.41
N VAL A 24 9.43 9.61 6.08
CA VAL A 24 9.15 10.83 5.32
C VAL A 24 7.64 11.03 5.36
N GLN A 25 7.23 11.80 6.35
CA GLN A 25 6.00 12.56 6.31
C GLN A 25 6.12 13.56 5.13
N TRP A 26 5.04 13.75 4.36
CA TRP A 26 4.94 14.51 3.09
C TRP A 26 5.38 13.75 1.81
N PRO A 27 4.67 13.88 0.67
CA PRO A 27 3.68 14.89 0.34
C PRO A 27 2.38 14.78 1.13
N ARG A 28 1.64 15.89 1.20
CA ARG A 28 0.30 15.96 1.78
C ARG A 28 -0.66 16.21 0.64
N THR A 29 -1.92 15.85 0.83
CA THR A 29 -2.99 16.25 -0.07
C THR A 29 -3.12 17.76 -0.13
N GLY A 30 -2.58 18.35 -1.19
CA GLY A 30 -2.89 19.73 -1.57
C GLY A 30 -4.29 19.78 -2.16
N ARG A 31 -5.10 20.74 -1.71
CA ARG A 31 -6.47 21.04 -2.19
C ARG A 31 -6.47 21.64 -3.62
N PHE A 32 -5.76 21.01 -4.56
CA PHE A 32 -5.30 21.61 -5.82
C PHE A 32 -5.36 20.69 -7.05
N TYR A 33 -5.79 19.44 -6.89
CA TYR A 33 -5.96 18.53 -8.03
C TYR A 33 -7.45 18.27 -8.28
N ASP A 34 -7.96 18.78 -9.40
CA ASP A 34 -9.18 18.22 -10.00
C ASP A 34 -8.86 16.77 -10.44
N PRO A 35 -9.57 15.75 -9.93
CA PRO A 35 -9.34 14.36 -10.31
C PRO A 35 -9.76 14.11 -11.76
N VAL A 36 -9.07 13.19 -12.43
CA VAL A 36 -9.19 13.05 -13.88
C VAL A 36 -10.53 12.46 -14.34
N ALA A 37 -10.99 12.86 -15.52
CA ALA A 37 -12.16 12.27 -16.15
C ALA A 37 -11.93 10.79 -16.57
N PRO A 38 -12.95 9.92 -16.53
CA PRO A 38 -12.85 8.51 -16.92
C PRO A 38 -12.29 8.26 -18.33
N ALA A 39 -12.39 9.26 -19.22
CA ALA A 39 -11.87 9.23 -20.58
C ALA A 39 -10.36 8.88 -20.68
N GLU A 40 -9.58 9.17 -19.64
CA GLU A 40 -8.14 8.85 -19.57
C GLU A 40 -7.82 7.38 -19.22
N PHE A 41 -8.85 6.56 -18.97
CA PHE A 41 -8.75 5.16 -18.60
C PHE A 41 -9.48 4.19 -19.54
N VAL A 42 -10.10 4.67 -20.63
CA VAL A 42 -10.93 3.83 -21.52
C VAL A 42 -10.21 2.63 -22.13
N ASP A 43 -8.88 2.67 -22.22
CA ASP A 43 -8.07 1.53 -22.68
C ASP A 43 -8.03 0.35 -21.69
N PHE A 44 -8.47 0.54 -20.44
CA PHE A 44 -8.64 -0.55 -19.46
C PHE A 44 -9.78 -1.51 -19.83
N ALA A 45 -10.78 -1.09 -20.62
CA ALA A 45 -11.76 -2.04 -21.19
C ALA A 45 -11.05 -3.02 -22.15
N GLY A 46 -10.15 -2.48 -22.98
CA GLY A 46 -9.24 -3.27 -23.81
C GLY A 46 -8.14 -4.00 -23.03
N LEU A 47 -8.02 -3.82 -21.71
CA LEU A 47 -7.21 -4.67 -20.82
C LEU A 47 -8.07 -5.81 -20.27
N ALA A 48 -9.30 -5.52 -19.82
CA ALA A 48 -10.28 -6.52 -19.37
C ALA A 48 -10.54 -7.61 -20.42
N GLU A 49 -10.76 -7.22 -21.69
CA GLU A 49 -10.94 -8.15 -22.82
C GLU A 49 -9.75 -9.10 -23.06
N LYS A 50 -8.54 -8.76 -22.59
CA LYS A 50 -7.30 -9.52 -22.81
C LYS A 50 -6.90 -10.39 -21.62
N LEU A 51 -7.56 -10.25 -20.47
CA LEU A 51 -7.27 -11.05 -19.29
C LEU A 51 -7.80 -12.49 -19.45
N PRO A 52 -7.15 -13.49 -18.84
CA PRO A 52 -7.62 -14.88 -18.90
C PRO A 52 -9.03 -15.03 -18.32
N LEU A 53 -9.83 -15.96 -18.87
CA LEU A 53 -11.21 -16.23 -18.45
C LEU A 53 -11.39 -16.57 -16.96
N HIS A 54 -10.33 -17.02 -16.27
CA HIS A 54 -10.34 -17.27 -14.82
C HIS A 54 -10.01 -16.04 -13.96
N ALA A 55 -9.42 -14.99 -14.54
CA ALA A 55 -9.07 -13.73 -13.86
C ALA A 55 -10.28 -12.77 -13.76
N GLY A 56 -11.45 -13.31 -13.40
CA GLY A 56 -12.72 -12.59 -13.33
C GLY A 56 -12.69 -11.31 -12.49
N PRO A 57 -12.13 -11.31 -11.26
CA PRO A 57 -11.97 -10.10 -10.44
C PRO A 57 -11.11 -9.03 -11.12
N ALA A 58 -9.97 -9.42 -11.70
CA ALA A 58 -9.08 -8.52 -12.43
C ALA A 58 -9.75 -7.88 -13.65
N ALA A 59 -10.52 -8.65 -14.41
CA ALA A 59 -11.30 -8.16 -15.52
C ALA A 59 -12.39 -7.18 -15.04
N ALA A 60 -13.12 -7.51 -13.97
CA ALA A 60 -14.12 -6.62 -13.39
C ALA A 60 -13.53 -5.30 -12.85
N LEU A 61 -12.34 -5.34 -12.24
CA LEU A 61 -11.61 -4.15 -11.79
C LEU A 61 -11.21 -3.25 -12.98
N ALA A 62 -10.61 -3.83 -14.02
CA ALA A 62 -10.23 -3.08 -15.23
C ALA A 62 -11.47 -2.49 -15.94
N ASP A 63 -12.55 -3.25 -16.00
CA ASP A 63 -13.81 -2.84 -16.63
C ASP A 63 -14.62 -1.85 -15.74
N HIS A 64 -14.29 -1.71 -14.45
CA HIS A 64 -14.76 -0.62 -13.57
C HIS A 64 -13.93 0.65 -13.81
N VAL A 65 -12.60 0.55 -13.71
CA VAL A 65 -11.64 1.64 -13.97
C VAL A 65 -11.90 2.33 -15.31
N ALA A 66 -12.19 1.55 -16.37
CA ALA A 66 -12.50 2.08 -17.70
C ALA A 66 -13.79 2.92 -17.79
N LYS A 67 -14.70 2.78 -16.82
CA LYS A 67 -16.01 3.45 -16.77
C LYS A 67 -16.04 4.61 -15.77
N THR A 68 -15.34 4.50 -14.65
CA THR A 68 -15.37 5.48 -13.55
C THR A 68 -14.09 6.29 -13.41
N GLY A 69 -12.95 5.81 -13.89
CA GLY A 69 -11.64 6.38 -13.56
C GLY A 69 -11.26 6.26 -12.07
N THR A 70 -11.94 5.38 -11.33
CA THR A 70 -11.75 5.16 -9.89
C THR A 70 -11.43 3.69 -9.59
N VAL A 71 -10.99 3.44 -8.36
CA VAL A 71 -10.87 2.10 -7.78
C VAL A 71 -11.57 2.08 -6.44
N ARG A 72 -12.30 1.00 -6.16
CA ARG A 72 -12.87 0.68 -4.85
C ARG A 72 -11.79 0.20 -3.90
N VAL A 73 -11.22 1.13 -3.14
CA VAL A 73 -10.01 0.87 -2.37
C VAL A 73 -10.24 0.01 -1.13
N THR A 74 -11.46 0.01 -0.58
CA THR A 74 -11.86 -0.81 0.57
C THR A 74 -11.62 -2.31 0.36
N GLY A 75 -11.72 -2.78 -0.90
CA GLY A 75 -11.39 -4.16 -1.28
C GLY A 75 -9.90 -4.49 -1.24
N TYR A 76 -9.01 -3.52 -1.09
CA TYR A 76 -7.55 -3.70 -1.14
C TYR A 76 -6.80 -3.12 0.07
N THR A 77 -7.44 -2.29 0.90
CA THR A 77 -6.82 -1.54 2.01
C THR A 77 -5.91 -2.40 2.89
N GLU A 78 -6.42 -3.51 3.45
CA GLU A 78 -5.67 -4.32 4.44
C GLU A 78 -4.39 -4.92 3.86
N LEU A 79 -4.46 -5.40 2.61
CA LEU A 79 -3.29 -5.91 1.90
C LEU A 79 -2.29 -4.78 1.60
N VAL A 80 -2.74 -3.65 1.07
CA VAL A 80 -1.82 -2.56 0.71
C VAL A 80 -1.17 -1.94 1.95
N ASP A 81 -1.92 -1.76 3.04
CA ASP A 81 -1.39 -1.33 4.34
C ASP A 81 -0.31 -2.29 4.86
N LEU A 82 -0.52 -3.61 4.72
CA LEU A 82 0.48 -4.64 5.05
C LEU A 82 1.71 -4.58 4.13
N LEU A 83 1.54 -4.41 2.81
CA LEU A 83 2.63 -4.36 1.83
C LEU A 83 3.54 -3.14 2.02
N PHE A 84 2.98 -2.00 2.41
CA PHE A 84 3.72 -0.74 2.58
C PHE A 84 4.09 -0.43 4.04
N GLY A 85 3.49 -1.13 5.01
CA GLY A 85 3.80 -0.98 6.44
C GLY A 85 3.19 0.25 7.11
N LEU A 86 2.27 0.94 6.45
CA LEU A 86 1.51 2.07 6.99
C LEU A 86 0.06 1.65 7.27
N ASN A 87 -0.82 2.62 7.52
CA ASN A 87 -2.26 2.43 7.64
C ASN A 87 -2.96 3.49 6.78
N GLY A 88 -4.00 3.10 6.05
CA GLY A 88 -4.74 3.99 5.15
C GLY A 88 -3.97 4.42 3.90
N VAL A 89 -3.08 3.58 3.36
CA VAL A 89 -2.24 3.88 2.17
C VAL A 89 -3.07 4.27 0.95
N LEU A 90 -4.26 3.68 0.80
CA LEU A 90 -5.18 3.97 -0.29
C LEU A 90 -6.17 5.10 0.03
N PHE A 91 -5.98 5.82 1.14
CA PHE A 91 -6.81 6.95 1.54
C PHE A 91 -5.96 8.20 1.75
N ALA A 92 -6.53 9.36 1.38
CA ALA A 92 -6.00 10.64 1.82
C ALA A 92 -6.30 10.82 3.32
N THR A 93 -5.42 10.33 4.19
CA THR A 93 -5.68 10.18 5.64
C THR A 93 -6.11 11.48 6.33
N ASP A 94 -5.63 12.63 5.84
CA ASP A 94 -5.95 13.94 6.40
C ASP A 94 -7.21 14.56 5.77
N ALA A 95 -7.55 14.20 4.52
CA ALA A 95 -8.72 14.74 3.80
C ALA A 95 -10.02 14.01 4.12
N ALA A 96 -9.95 12.70 4.40
CA ALA A 96 -11.09 11.88 4.82
C ALA A 96 -11.72 12.30 6.17
N ALA A 97 -11.20 13.36 6.80
CA ALA A 97 -11.72 14.00 8.00
C ALA A 97 -12.47 15.33 7.76
N GLU A 98 -12.50 15.86 6.53
CA GLU A 98 -13.09 17.17 6.18
C GLU A 98 -14.35 17.08 5.27
N ASP A 99 -15.06 15.94 5.26
CA ASP A 99 -16.22 15.66 4.37
C ASP A 99 -15.93 15.76 2.85
N GLU A 100 -14.65 15.74 2.44
CA GLU A 100 -14.20 15.74 1.04
C GLU A 100 -13.89 14.32 0.54
N ASP A 101 -14.22 14.02 -0.73
CA ASP A 101 -13.84 12.77 -1.39
C ASP A 101 -12.30 12.63 -1.46
N PRO A 102 -11.70 11.53 -0.96
CA PRO A 102 -10.25 11.40 -0.88
C PRO A 102 -9.58 11.28 -2.25
N VAL A 103 -8.58 12.14 -2.49
CA VAL A 103 -7.82 12.22 -3.74
C VAL A 103 -6.35 11.83 -3.51
N ILE A 104 -5.87 10.84 -4.26
CA ILE A 104 -4.48 10.35 -4.24
C ILE A 104 -3.66 11.12 -5.29
N SER A 105 -2.53 11.70 -4.90
CA SER A 105 -1.73 12.57 -5.77
C SER A 105 -0.86 11.78 -6.78
N PRO A 106 -0.32 12.42 -7.83
CA PRO A 106 0.55 11.73 -8.81
C PRO A 106 1.80 11.09 -8.18
N ASP A 107 2.35 11.69 -7.13
CA ASP A 107 3.54 11.20 -6.42
C ASP A 107 3.20 9.97 -5.55
N ASP A 108 2.06 10.01 -4.84
CA ASP A 108 1.56 8.88 -4.06
C ASP A 108 1.22 7.70 -4.98
N CYS A 109 0.53 7.99 -6.09
CA CYS A 109 0.32 7.05 -7.19
C CYS A 109 1.64 6.43 -7.70
N ALA A 110 2.71 7.21 -7.83
CA ALA A 110 4.01 6.71 -8.31
C ALA A 110 4.64 5.71 -7.34
N TRP A 111 4.47 5.95 -6.04
CA TRP A 111 4.94 5.12 -4.93
C TRP A 111 4.08 3.85 -4.76
N ILE A 112 2.75 3.99 -4.75
CA ILE A 112 1.79 2.87 -4.66
C ILE A 112 1.99 1.91 -5.84
N ALA A 113 2.04 2.43 -7.07
CA ALA A 113 2.34 1.62 -8.25
C ALA A 113 3.69 0.90 -8.12
N GLY A 114 4.73 1.59 -7.64
CA GLY A 114 6.07 1.01 -7.51
C GLY A 114 6.16 -0.11 -6.48
N GLY A 115 5.39 -0.05 -5.38
CA GLY A 115 5.32 -1.15 -4.42
C GLY A 115 4.50 -2.33 -4.93
N LEU A 116 3.34 -2.07 -5.55
CA LEU A 116 2.52 -3.12 -6.17
C LEU A 116 3.27 -3.85 -7.29
N GLU A 117 3.96 -3.14 -8.18
CA GLU A 117 4.81 -3.73 -9.24
C GLU A 117 5.89 -4.66 -8.67
N ARG A 118 6.56 -4.26 -7.58
CA ARG A 118 7.58 -5.09 -6.90
C ARG A 118 6.96 -6.31 -6.23
N PHE A 119 5.80 -6.15 -5.58
CA PHE A 119 5.09 -7.27 -4.97
C PHE A 119 4.62 -8.27 -6.03
N VAL A 120 3.95 -7.81 -7.08
CA VAL A 120 3.52 -8.61 -8.24
C VAL A 120 4.70 -9.38 -8.84
N ASN A 121 5.85 -8.73 -9.04
CA ASN A 121 7.03 -9.41 -9.58
C ASN A 121 7.60 -10.47 -8.61
N GLY A 122 7.67 -10.17 -7.31
CA GLY A 122 8.13 -11.12 -6.29
C GLY A 122 7.16 -12.27 -6.00
N HIS A 123 5.87 -12.10 -6.28
CA HIS A 123 4.83 -13.10 -6.03
C HIS A 123 4.70 -14.15 -7.16
N GLN A 124 5.17 -13.84 -8.38
CA GLN A 124 5.10 -14.73 -9.56
C GLN A 124 5.61 -16.17 -9.36
N GLU A 125 6.52 -16.42 -8.40
CA GLU A 125 7.02 -17.77 -8.10
C GLU A 125 6.05 -18.63 -7.26
N PHE A 126 4.98 -18.06 -6.71
CA PHE A 126 3.98 -18.73 -5.87
C PHE A 126 2.68 -19.12 -6.60
N GLY A 127 2.51 -18.67 -7.87
CA GLY A 127 1.31 -18.91 -8.68
C GLY A 127 0.29 -17.76 -8.62
N ASP A 128 -0.77 -17.84 -9.41
CA ASP A 128 -1.65 -16.69 -9.70
C ASP A 128 -2.53 -16.21 -8.53
N GLU A 129 -2.61 -16.95 -7.43
CA GLU A 129 -3.47 -16.67 -6.26
C GLU A 129 -2.69 -16.03 -5.10
N ILE A 130 -3.16 -14.87 -4.65
CA ILE A 130 -2.56 -14.11 -3.55
C ILE A 130 -3.36 -14.37 -2.28
N THR A 131 -2.75 -15.13 -1.37
CA THR A 131 -3.25 -15.43 -0.02
C THR A 131 -2.34 -14.83 1.05
N PHE A 132 -2.84 -14.67 2.27
CA PHE A 132 -2.06 -14.19 3.43
C PHE A 132 -0.73 -14.96 3.64
N GLU A 133 -0.70 -16.28 3.41
CA GLU A 133 0.53 -17.09 3.52
C GLU A 133 1.57 -16.71 2.45
N THR A 134 1.13 -16.54 1.20
CA THR A 134 2.03 -16.12 0.11
C THR A 134 2.53 -14.69 0.32
N VAL A 135 1.69 -13.77 0.81
CA VAL A 135 2.07 -12.39 1.14
C VAL A 135 3.09 -12.36 2.29
N SER A 136 2.84 -13.12 3.37
CA SER A 136 3.80 -13.32 4.47
C SER A 136 5.15 -13.82 3.96
N THR A 137 5.16 -14.78 3.04
CA THR A 137 6.39 -15.35 2.47
C THR A 137 7.14 -14.35 1.59
N VAL A 138 6.46 -13.66 0.67
CA VAL A 138 7.06 -12.64 -0.21
C VAL A 138 7.64 -11.49 0.62
N LEU A 139 6.91 -11.01 1.64
CA LEU A 139 7.38 -9.93 2.50
C LEU A 139 8.59 -10.34 3.35
N ARG A 140 8.63 -11.58 3.89
CA ARG A 140 9.82 -12.07 4.61
C ARG A 140 11.05 -12.12 3.69
N ARG A 141 10.90 -12.71 2.49
CA ARG A 141 11.97 -12.79 1.48
C ARG A 141 12.44 -11.41 0.99
N ALA A 142 11.57 -10.41 0.97
CA ALA A 142 11.94 -9.02 0.64
C ALA A 142 12.73 -8.30 1.76
N LEU A 143 12.66 -8.77 3.00
CA LEU A 143 13.41 -8.25 4.16
C LEU A 143 14.68 -9.05 4.47
N GLU A 144 14.78 -10.28 3.99
CA GLU A 144 15.99 -11.11 4.07
C GLU A 144 17.17 -10.44 3.35
N GLY A 145 18.27 -10.22 4.08
CA GLY A 145 19.45 -9.52 3.57
C GLY A 145 19.44 -7.99 3.75
N SER A 146 18.38 -7.39 4.32
CA SER A 146 18.40 -5.96 4.68
C SER A 146 19.36 -5.66 5.85
N ARG A 147 19.83 -4.39 5.94
CA ARG A 147 20.69 -3.88 7.03
C ARG A 147 20.10 -4.12 8.44
N LEU A 148 18.77 -4.22 8.55
CA LEU A 148 18.04 -4.37 9.82
C LEU A 148 17.06 -5.56 9.76
N ALA A 149 17.39 -6.60 8.97
CA ALA A 149 16.50 -7.72 8.66
C ALA A 149 15.78 -8.30 9.89
N GLU A 150 16.49 -8.60 11.00
CA GLU A 150 15.86 -9.11 12.21
C GLU A 150 14.79 -8.17 12.81
N GLN A 151 15.06 -6.86 12.84
CA GLN A 151 14.15 -5.88 13.41
C GLN A 151 12.92 -5.71 12.52
N GLN A 152 13.13 -5.70 11.21
CA GLN A 152 12.06 -5.64 10.22
C GLN A 152 11.21 -6.91 10.20
N LEU A 153 11.81 -8.10 10.35
CA LEU A 153 11.10 -9.38 10.44
C LEU A 153 10.29 -9.49 11.74
N ARG A 154 10.81 -9.00 12.89
CA ARG A 154 10.04 -8.91 14.15
C ARG A 154 8.86 -7.93 14.03
N TRP A 155 9.07 -6.78 13.38
CA TRP A 155 8.01 -5.81 13.12
C TRP A 155 6.94 -6.38 12.15
N LEU A 156 7.36 -7.04 11.06
CA LEU A 156 6.46 -7.72 10.13
C LEU A 156 5.66 -8.83 10.82
N GLN A 157 6.28 -9.60 11.71
CA GLN A 157 5.56 -10.59 12.52
C GLN A 157 4.44 -9.92 13.32
N SER A 158 4.73 -8.84 14.06
CA SER A 158 3.69 -8.12 14.81
C SER A 158 2.58 -7.51 13.95
N ARG A 159 2.84 -7.19 12.67
CA ARG A 159 1.82 -6.78 11.69
C ARG A 159 0.93 -7.96 11.26
N LEU A 160 1.52 -9.12 10.98
CA LEU A 160 0.79 -10.32 10.59
C LEU A 160 -0.02 -10.92 11.76
N ASP A 161 0.54 -10.90 12.97
CA ASP A 161 -0.14 -11.31 14.20
C ASP A 161 -1.39 -10.44 14.45
N ALA A 162 -1.29 -9.13 14.21
CA ALA A 162 -2.39 -8.18 14.39
C ALA A 162 -3.48 -8.21 13.30
N LEU A 163 -3.27 -8.96 12.21
CA LEU A 163 -4.27 -9.26 11.17
C LEU A 163 -4.92 -10.63 11.36
N SER A 164 -4.41 -11.45 12.28
CA SER A 164 -4.98 -12.76 12.59
C SER A 164 -6.15 -12.62 13.58
N ASP A 165 -7.15 -13.51 13.51
CA ASP A 165 -8.30 -13.47 14.42
C ASP A 165 -7.96 -13.90 15.86
N ASP A 166 -8.91 -13.74 16.79
CA ASP A 166 -8.78 -14.14 18.21
C ASP A 166 -8.44 -15.63 18.43
N THR A 167 -8.55 -16.47 17.39
CA THR A 167 -8.20 -17.90 17.40
C THR A 167 -6.94 -18.22 16.60
N GLY A 168 -6.30 -17.22 15.98
CA GLY A 168 -5.06 -17.34 15.21
C GLY A 168 -5.24 -17.69 13.73
N ASN A 169 -6.45 -17.58 13.17
CA ASN A 169 -6.64 -17.79 11.73
C ASN A 169 -6.22 -16.55 10.93
N ALA A 170 -5.75 -16.79 9.70
CA ALA A 170 -5.47 -15.74 8.73
C ALA A 170 -6.76 -15.01 8.27
N PRO A 171 -6.67 -13.73 7.89
CA PRO A 171 -7.81 -12.98 7.34
C PRO A 171 -8.30 -13.62 6.03
N GLN A 172 -9.62 -13.61 5.83
CA GLN A 172 -10.31 -14.41 4.81
C GLN A 172 -10.43 -13.67 3.46
N TRP A 173 -9.33 -13.10 2.96
CA TRP A 173 -9.25 -12.54 1.61
C TRP A 173 -8.35 -13.36 0.69
N SER A 174 -8.65 -13.27 -0.60
CA SER A 174 -7.86 -13.82 -1.71
C SER A 174 -7.97 -12.88 -2.90
N TYR A 175 -6.86 -12.65 -3.60
CA TYR A 175 -6.79 -11.83 -4.82
C TYR A 175 -6.06 -12.59 -5.91
N THR A 176 -6.00 -12.05 -7.13
CA THR A 176 -5.16 -12.61 -8.20
C THR A 176 -3.97 -11.70 -8.54
N ILE A 177 -2.85 -12.26 -9.01
CA ILE A 177 -1.72 -11.47 -9.54
C ILE A 177 -2.22 -10.48 -10.60
N ALA A 178 -3.11 -10.94 -11.49
CA ALA A 178 -3.71 -10.12 -12.54
C ALA A 178 -4.48 -8.90 -12.00
N GLU A 179 -5.11 -9.02 -10.84
CA GLU A 179 -5.89 -7.96 -10.21
C GLU A 179 -5.00 -6.87 -9.61
N LEU A 180 -3.91 -7.26 -8.93
CA LEU A 180 -2.92 -6.29 -8.46
C LEU A 180 -2.09 -5.69 -9.58
N ASP A 181 -1.88 -6.39 -10.70
CA ASP A 181 -1.29 -5.84 -11.91
C ASP A 181 -2.20 -4.77 -12.56
N VAL A 182 -3.52 -4.97 -12.58
CA VAL A 182 -4.49 -3.92 -12.97
C VAL A 182 -4.44 -2.74 -11.99
N LEU A 183 -4.41 -2.99 -10.68
CA LEU A 183 -4.32 -1.96 -9.64
C LEU A 183 -3.01 -1.14 -9.77
N ALA A 184 -1.89 -1.82 -9.98
CA ALA A 184 -0.59 -1.20 -10.23
C ALA A 184 -0.62 -0.33 -11.50
N LYS A 185 -1.23 -0.82 -12.59
CA LYS A 185 -1.40 -0.06 -13.85
C LYS A 185 -2.26 1.19 -13.68
N PHE A 186 -3.30 1.14 -12.85
CA PHE A 186 -4.13 2.32 -12.54
C PHE A 186 -3.30 3.42 -11.87
N TYR A 187 -2.59 3.10 -10.78
CA TYR A 187 -1.72 4.06 -10.11
C TYR A 187 -0.51 4.47 -10.98
N ARG A 188 0.03 3.58 -11.82
CA ARG A 188 1.10 3.92 -12.77
C ARG A 188 0.61 4.87 -13.87
N ARG A 189 -0.65 4.77 -14.30
CA ARG A 189 -1.28 5.72 -15.24
C ARG A 189 -1.41 7.11 -14.61
N CYS A 190 -1.93 7.19 -13.38
CA CYS A 190 -1.98 8.40 -12.56
C CYS A 190 -0.61 9.10 -12.49
N ALA A 191 0.41 8.38 -12.02
CA ALA A 191 1.79 8.86 -11.94
C ALA A 191 2.36 9.34 -13.29
N ASN A 192 2.24 8.52 -14.34
CA ASN A 192 2.84 8.82 -15.65
C ASN A 192 2.14 9.96 -16.40
N ARG A 193 0.91 10.32 -16.04
CA ARG A 193 0.14 11.42 -16.65
C ARG A 193 0.13 12.69 -15.81
N GLY A 194 0.54 12.64 -14.55
CA GLY A 194 0.62 13.81 -13.66
C GLY A 194 -0.75 14.32 -13.17
N PHE A 195 -1.79 13.47 -13.19
CA PHE A 195 -3.11 13.77 -12.63
C PHE A 195 -3.34 13.02 -11.32
N ALA A 196 -4.32 13.46 -10.54
CA ALA A 196 -4.76 12.77 -9.33
C ALA A 196 -6.01 11.91 -9.58
N VAL A 197 -6.30 10.99 -8.66
CA VAL A 197 -7.43 10.04 -8.76
C VAL A 197 -8.21 9.96 -7.45
N TYR A 198 -9.52 9.72 -7.53
CA TYR A 198 -10.34 9.39 -6.37
C TYR A 198 -10.04 7.98 -5.82
N ALA A 199 -10.16 7.84 -4.51
CA ALA A 199 -10.34 6.56 -3.83
C ALA A 199 -11.84 6.34 -3.54
N ASP A 200 -12.48 5.39 -4.23
CA ASP A 200 -13.91 5.03 -4.06
C ASP A 200 -14.05 4.08 -2.86
N PHE A 201 -15.06 4.31 -2.00
CA PHE A 201 -15.28 3.55 -0.75
C PHE A 201 -16.21 2.34 -0.95
#